data_AF-A0A6J4SPY6-F1
#
_entry.id   AF-A0A6J4SPY6-F1
#
_cell.length_a   1.000
_cell.length_b   1.000
_cell.length_c   1.000
_cell.angle_alpha   90.00
_cell.angle_beta   90.00
_cell.angle_gamma   90.00
#
_symmetry.space_group_name_H-M   'P 1'
#
loop_
_entity.id
_entity.type
_entity.pdbx_description
1 polymer ?
#
loop_
_entity_poly.entity_id
_entity_poly.type
_entity_poly.pdbx_seq_one_letter_code
_entity_poly.pdbx_strand_id
1 'polypeptide(L)'
;MEGRERVVEFGREVREGPDPSDRSIKEIVDVLRPQVQELVAKQTELARTELVPVGKRAGLAAGLLAAAAVFMLVFLIFLSLTGVYVLSTFLAPWLAALIVSVILLVVGGILAAAGASILRRLDPKPHKTIATLQQNVNWLKGQISR
;
A
#
# COMPACT_ATOMS: atom_id res chain seq x y z
N MET A 1 4.58 -67.67 -9.93
CA MET A 1 5.93 -67.06 -9.72
C MET A 1 6.18 -65.88 -10.67
N GLU A 2 5.20 -65.44 -11.46
CA GLU A 2 5.34 -64.39 -12.51
C GLU A 2 5.42 -62.94 -11.98
N GLY A 3 5.10 -62.72 -10.70
CA GLY A 3 5.12 -61.39 -10.10
C GLY A 3 6.53 -60.80 -9.93
N ARG A 4 7.58 -61.63 -9.86
CA ARG A 4 8.97 -61.15 -9.69
C ARG A 4 9.62 -60.77 -11.01
N GLU A 5 9.20 -61.36 -12.13
CA GLU A 5 9.81 -61.11 -13.44
C GLU A 5 9.44 -59.73 -13.98
N ARG A 6 8.20 -59.28 -13.77
CA ARG A 6 7.76 -57.93 -14.15
C ARG A 6 8.49 -56.81 -13.41
N VAL A 7 8.95 -57.06 -12.18
CA VAL A 7 9.71 -56.07 -11.40
C VAL A 7 11.17 -55.99 -11.89
N VAL A 8 11.71 -57.11 -12.37
CA VAL A 8 13.06 -57.17 -12.94
C VAL A 8 13.10 -56.56 -14.35
N GLU A 9 12.02 -56.68 -15.11
CA GLU A 9 11.89 -56.10 -16.45
C GLU A 9 11.68 -54.57 -16.39
N PHE A 10 10.80 -54.08 -15.50
CA PHE A 10 10.60 -52.65 -15.27
C PHE A 10 11.88 -51.93 -14.79
N GLY A 11 12.67 -52.58 -13.93
CA GLY A 11 13.96 -52.05 -13.50
C GLY A 11 15.03 -52.02 -14.60
N ARG A 12 14.84 -52.76 -15.69
CA ARG A 12 15.76 -52.82 -16.83
C ARG A 12 15.45 -51.71 -17.85
N GLU A 13 14.17 -51.41 -18.11
CA GLU A 13 13.74 -50.31 -18.99
C GLU A 13 14.13 -48.91 -18.47
N VAL A 14 14.08 -48.70 -17.15
CA VAL A 14 14.50 -47.42 -16.52
C VAL A 14 16.02 -47.19 -16.63
N ARG A 15 16.80 -48.26 -16.86
CA ARG A 15 18.26 -48.22 -16.91
C ARG A 15 18.82 -47.99 -18.33
N GLU A 16 17.97 -48.07 -19.36
CA GLU A 16 18.29 -47.88 -20.79
C GLU A 16 17.78 -46.54 -21.35
N GLY A 17 17.44 -45.57 -20.49
CA GLY A 17 17.26 -44.18 -20.88
C GLY A 17 18.62 -43.50 -21.13
N PRO A 18 18.72 -42.54 -22.09
CA PRO A 18 19.96 -41.86 -22.44
C PRO A 18 20.62 -41.17 -21.23
N ASP A 19 21.96 -41.13 -21.21
CA ASP A 19 22.81 -40.70 -20.10
C ASP A 19 22.36 -39.36 -19.47
N PRO A 20 21.93 -39.34 -18.18
CA PRO A 20 21.25 -38.19 -17.56
C PRO A 20 22.18 -37.03 -17.16
N SER A 21 23.48 -37.11 -17.44
CA SER A 21 24.46 -36.30 -16.72
C SER A 21 24.67 -34.86 -17.22
N ASP A 22 24.26 -34.49 -18.45
CA ASP A 22 24.57 -33.14 -18.99
C ASP A 22 23.42 -32.40 -19.71
N ARG A 23 22.21 -33.00 -19.75
CA ARG A 23 21.02 -32.38 -20.38
C ARG A 23 19.82 -32.20 -19.44
N SER A 24 19.83 -32.82 -18.27
CA SER A 24 18.68 -32.88 -17.35
C SER A 24 18.37 -31.55 -16.63
N ILE A 25 19.39 -30.73 -16.27
CA ILE A 25 19.16 -29.46 -15.57
C ILE A 25 18.61 -28.37 -16.50
N LYS A 26 19.13 -28.30 -17.74
CA LYS A 26 18.62 -27.36 -18.76
C LYS A 26 17.16 -27.66 -19.10
N GLU A 27 16.82 -28.93 -19.24
CA GLU A 27 15.47 -29.36 -19.60
C GLU A 27 14.45 -29.10 -18.47
N ILE A 28 14.83 -29.31 -17.20
CA ILE A 28 14.00 -28.93 -16.04
C ILE A 28 13.78 -27.41 -15.99
N VAL A 29 14.82 -26.61 -16.22
CA VAL A 29 14.72 -25.15 -16.26
C VAL A 29 13.84 -24.68 -17.42
N ASP A 30 13.97 -25.30 -18.59
CA ASP A 30 13.15 -24.99 -19.76
C ASP A 30 11.67 -25.35 -19.56
N VAL A 31 11.37 -26.39 -18.77
CA VAL A 31 9.99 -26.78 -18.41
C VAL A 31 9.41 -25.94 -17.26
N LEU A 32 10.23 -25.45 -16.32
CA LEU A 32 9.77 -24.62 -15.20
C LEU A 32 9.56 -23.15 -15.58
N ARG A 33 10.38 -22.63 -16.51
CA ARG A 33 10.34 -21.23 -16.93
C ARG A 33 8.95 -20.76 -17.38
N PRO A 34 8.20 -21.49 -18.22
CA PRO A 34 6.83 -21.12 -18.61
C PRO A 34 5.87 -21.08 -17.42
N GLN A 35 5.98 -22.02 -16.48
CA GLN A 35 5.11 -22.11 -15.30
C GLN A 35 5.35 -20.95 -14.32
N VAL A 36 6.62 -20.56 -14.14
CA VAL A 36 6.98 -19.37 -13.35
C VAL A 36 6.46 -18.10 -14.03
N GLN A 37 6.57 -18.00 -15.36
CA GLN A 37 6.02 -16.88 -16.11
C GLN A 37 4.49 -16.79 -15.98
N GLU A 38 3.80 -17.92 -16.04
CA GLU A 38 2.34 -18.00 -15.83
C GLU A 38 1.95 -17.60 -14.40
N LEU A 39 2.70 -18.04 -13.39
CA LEU A 39 2.46 -17.68 -12.00
C LEU A 39 2.64 -16.18 -11.76
N VAL A 40 3.71 -15.59 -12.33
CA VAL A 40 3.95 -14.14 -12.27
C VAL A 40 2.82 -13.40 -12.96
N ALA A 41 2.40 -13.84 -14.15
CA ALA A 41 1.26 -13.24 -14.86
C ALA A 41 -0.02 -13.26 -13.99
N LYS A 42 -0.35 -14.41 -13.38
CA LYS A 42 -1.49 -14.56 -12.47
C LYS A 42 -1.39 -13.66 -11.24
N GLN A 43 -0.21 -13.55 -10.62
CA GLN A 43 0.00 -12.65 -9.48
C GLN A 43 -0.15 -11.18 -9.88
N THR A 44 0.31 -10.79 -11.08
CA THR A 44 0.08 -9.42 -11.58
C THR A 44 -1.39 -9.14 -11.88
N GLU A 45 -2.11 -10.11 -12.43
CA GLU A 45 -3.54 -9.99 -12.71
C GLU A 45 -4.36 -9.92 -11.41
N LEU A 46 -4.03 -10.75 -10.43
CA LEU A 46 -4.65 -10.73 -9.10
C LEU A 46 -4.37 -9.40 -8.39
N ALA A 47 -3.09 -8.97 -8.37
CA ALA A 47 -2.69 -7.70 -7.81
C ALA A 47 -3.41 -6.53 -8.50
N ARG A 48 -3.56 -6.55 -9.83
CA ARG A 48 -4.36 -5.54 -10.54
C ARG A 48 -5.83 -5.57 -10.10
N THR A 49 -6.42 -6.76 -10.02
CA THR A 49 -7.84 -6.93 -9.65
C THR A 49 -8.12 -6.45 -8.23
N GLU A 50 -7.17 -6.60 -7.31
CA GLU A 50 -7.31 -6.16 -5.92
C GLU A 50 -6.92 -4.69 -5.71
N LEU A 51 -5.81 -4.25 -6.31
CA LEU A 51 -5.27 -2.89 -6.10
C LEU A 51 -6.01 -1.82 -6.89
N VAL A 52 -6.57 -2.12 -8.07
CA VAL A 52 -7.28 -1.11 -8.88
C VAL A 52 -8.54 -0.60 -8.17
N PRO A 53 -9.42 -1.46 -7.61
CA PRO A 53 -10.57 -0.99 -6.81
C PRO A 53 -10.15 -0.18 -5.59
N VAL A 54 -9.09 -0.60 -4.88
CA VAL A 54 -8.55 0.11 -3.72
C VAL A 54 -8.04 1.49 -4.14
N GLY A 55 -7.26 1.57 -5.21
CA GLY A 55 -6.74 2.82 -5.76
C GLY A 55 -7.85 3.77 -6.23
N LYS A 56 -8.89 3.25 -6.90
CA LYS A 56 -10.06 4.05 -7.31
C LYS A 56 -10.81 4.62 -6.11
N ARG A 57 -11.09 3.80 -5.09
CA ARG A 57 -11.79 4.24 -3.87
C ARG A 57 -10.97 5.26 -3.08
N ALA A 58 -9.67 5.02 -2.91
CA ALA A 58 -8.76 5.95 -2.27
C ALA A 58 -8.67 7.28 -3.06
N GLY A 59 -8.59 7.21 -4.39
CA GLY A 59 -8.58 8.39 -5.25
C GLY A 59 -9.87 9.20 -5.18
N LEU A 60 -11.04 8.53 -5.19
CA LEU A 60 -12.34 9.18 -4.98
C LEU A 60 -12.44 9.83 -3.61
N ALA A 61 -12.02 9.14 -2.55
CA ALA A 61 -12.02 9.67 -1.19
C ALA A 61 -11.11 10.91 -1.07
N ALA A 62 -9.88 10.83 -1.61
CA ALA A 62 -8.96 11.95 -1.62
C ALA A 62 -9.52 13.14 -2.44
N GLY A 63 -10.11 12.87 -3.60
CA GLY A 63 -10.74 13.90 -4.43
C GLY A 63 -11.93 14.58 -3.75
N LEU A 64 -12.80 13.81 -3.08
CA LEU A 64 -13.92 14.34 -2.31
C LEU A 64 -13.46 15.17 -1.12
N LEU A 65 -12.43 14.73 -0.39
CA LEU A 65 -11.85 15.50 0.72
C LEU A 65 -11.21 16.80 0.23
N ALA A 66 -10.50 16.78 -0.90
CA ALA A 66 -9.94 17.97 -1.50
C ALA A 66 -11.04 18.97 -1.92
N ALA A 67 -12.09 18.48 -2.58
CA ALA A 67 -13.25 19.32 -2.93
C ALA A 67 -13.93 19.89 -1.69
N ALA A 68 -14.18 19.07 -0.66
CA ALA A 68 -14.77 19.51 0.60
C ALA A 68 -13.91 20.58 1.29
N ALA A 69 -12.58 20.47 1.27
CA ALA A 69 -11.68 21.48 1.80
C ALA A 69 -11.81 22.83 1.06
N VAL A 70 -11.93 22.81 -0.28
CA VAL A 70 -12.18 24.02 -1.08
C VAL A 70 -13.52 24.65 -0.73
N PHE A 71 -14.60 23.86 -0.67
CA PHE A 71 -15.92 24.37 -0.30
C PHE A 71 -15.96 24.92 1.12
N MET A 72 -15.29 24.27 2.09
CA MET A 72 -15.16 24.80 3.45
C MET A 72 -14.38 26.12 3.49
N LEU A 73 -13.35 26.29 2.65
CA LEU A 73 -12.64 27.56 2.54
C LEU A 73 -13.56 28.68 2.03
N VAL A 74 -14.32 28.42 0.96
CA VAL A 74 -15.30 29.37 0.42
C VAL A 74 -16.37 29.71 1.45
N PHE A 75 -16.91 28.70 2.14
CA PHE A 75 -17.85 28.90 3.24
C PHE A 75 -17.27 29.79 4.34
N LEU A 76 -16.01 29.56 4.75
CA LEU A 76 -15.36 30.36 5.78
C LEU A 76 -15.20 31.83 5.38
N ILE A 77 -14.93 32.11 4.09
CA ILE A 77 -14.87 33.48 3.56
C ILE A 77 -16.24 34.15 3.71
N PHE A 78 -17.31 33.53 3.23
CA PHE A 78 -18.67 34.09 3.33
C PHE A 78 -19.16 34.21 4.79
N LEU A 79 -18.81 33.25 5.64
CA LEU A 79 -19.10 33.30 7.07
C LEU A 79 -18.38 34.49 7.72
N SER A 80 -17.12 34.75 7.35
CA SER A 80 -16.35 35.90 7.82
C SER A 80 -17.01 37.21 7.39
N LEU A 81 -17.38 37.35 6.11
CA LEU A 81 -18.10 38.52 5.61
C LEU A 81 -19.40 38.72 6.38
N THR A 82 -20.19 37.66 6.57
CA THR A 82 -21.45 37.69 7.32
C THR A 82 -21.21 38.19 8.74
N GLY A 83 -20.19 37.65 9.43
CA GLY A 83 -19.82 38.09 10.77
C GLY A 83 -19.45 39.57 10.82
N VAL A 84 -18.66 40.05 9.84
CA VAL A 84 -18.29 41.48 9.74
C VAL A 84 -19.51 42.36 9.52
N TYR A 85 -20.40 42.00 8.59
CA TYR A 85 -21.62 42.77 8.33
C TYR A 85 -22.54 42.82 9.55
N VAL A 86 -22.77 41.69 10.22
CA VAL A 86 -23.57 41.63 11.44
C VAL A 86 -22.96 42.50 12.54
N LEU A 87 -21.66 42.37 12.81
CA LEU A 87 -21.00 43.16 13.85
C LEU A 87 -20.95 44.66 13.50
N SER A 88 -20.85 44.99 12.21
CA SER A 88 -20.83 46.39 11.74
C SER A 88 -22.13 47.16 12.03
N THR A 89 -23.22 46.46 12.39
CA THR A 89 -24.46 47.10 12.86
C THR A 89 -24.32 47.72 14.26
N PHE A 90 -23.33 47.26 15.05
CA PHE A 90 -23.10 47.72 16.43
C PHE A 90 -21.83 48.56 16.60
N LEU A 91 -20.85 48.44 15.70
CA LEU A 91 -19.53 49.07 15.82
C LEU A 91 -18.90 49.37 14.45
N ALA A 92 -17.82 50.15 14.43
CA ALA A 92 -17.17 50.56 13.19
C ALA A 92 -16.69 49.35 12.35
N PRO A 93 -16.81 49.38 11.00
CA PRO A 93 -16.49 48.23 10.14
C PRO A 93 -15.08 47.66 10.31
N TRP A 94 -14.09 48.52 10.54
CA TRP A 94 -12.71 48.10 10.76
C TRP A 94 -12.54 47.29 12.07
N LEU A 95 -13.30 47.66 13.10
CA LEU A 95 -13.27 46.99 14.40
C LEU A 95 -14.00 45.63 14.32
N ALA A 96 -15.07 45.56 13.53
CA ALA A 96 -15.76 44.31 13.20
C ALA A 96 -14.83 43.31 12.50
N ALA A 97 -14.13 43.77 11.45
CA ALA A 97 -13.16 42.96 10.71
C ALA A 97 -12.03 42.43 11.61
N LEU A 98 -11.53 43.27 12.53
CA LEU A 98 -10.49 42.89 13.47
C LEU A 98 -10.95 41.80 14.45
N ILE A 99 -12.15 41.95 15.02
CA ILE A 99 -12.72 40.94 15.95
C ILE A 99 -12.89 39.59 15.25
N VAL A 100 -13.51 39.57 14.06
CA VAL A 100 -13.72 38.33 13.29
C VAL A 100 -12.39 37.67 12.93
N SER A 101 -11.39 38.47 12.56
CA SER A 101 -10.05 37.98 12.23
C SER A 101 -9.33 37.36 13.43
N VAL A 102 -9.45 37.95 14.62
CA VAL A 102 -8.89 37.38 15.86
C VAL A 102 -9.56 36.06 16.20
N ILE A 103 -10.88 35.95 16.08
CA ILE A 103 -11.62 34.70 16.32
C ILE A 103 -11.11 33.60 15.38
N LEU A 104 -10.99 33.90 14.09
CA LEU A 104 -10.50 32.93 13.10
C LEU A 104 -9.05 32.54 13.34
N LEU A 105 -8.20 33.47 13.76
CA LEU A 105 -6.81 33.19 14.09
C LEU A 105 -6.69 32.22 15.27
N VAL A 106 -7.51 32.41 16.31
CA VAL A 106 -7.55 31.50 17.47
C VAL A 106 -8.04 30.11 17.05
N VAL A 107 -9.17 30.02 16.34
CA VAL A 107 -9.71 28.74 15.88
C VAL A 107 -8.73 28.03 14.94
N GLY A 108 -8.19 28.76 13.96
CA GLY A 108 -7.20 28.24 13.01
C GLY A 108 -5.91 27.78 13.72
N GLY A 109 -5.44 28.52 14.72
CA GLY A 109 -4.30 28.14 15.54
C GLY A 109 -4.52 26.83 16.29
N ILE A 110 -5.70 26.64 16.88
CA ILE A 110 -6.07 25.39 17.57
C ILE A 110 -6.13 24.22 16.59
N LEU A 111 -6.78 24.39 15.44
CA LEU A 111 -6.86 23.34 14.41
C LEU A 111 -5.47 22.97 13.86
N ALA A 112 -4.62 23.97 13.60
CA ALA A 112 -3.25 23.73 13.15
C ALA A 112 -2.42 22.98 14.19
N ALA A 113 -2.53 23.36 15.47
CA ALA A 113 -1.85 22.67 16.56
C ALA A 113 -2.33 21.23 16.73
N ALA A 114 -3.64 20.99 16.66
CA ALA A 114 -4.22 19.66 16.74
C ALA A 114 -3.77 18.78 15.56
N GLY A 115 -3.83 19.30 14.34
CA GLY A 115 -3.36 18.61 13.13
C GLY A 115 -1.87 18.27 13.21
N ALA A 116 -1.03 19.22 13.62
CA ALA A 116 0.39 18.99 13.82
C ALA A 116 0.68 17.93 14.90
N SER A 117 -0.11 17.92 15.99
CA SER A 117 0.00 16.90 17.05
C SER A 117 -0.33 15.50 16.53
N ILE A 118 -1.40 15.37 15.73
CA ILE A 118 -1.76 14.09 15.11
C ILE A 118 -0.64 13.61 14.19
N LEU A 119 -0.15 14.49 13.31
CA LEU A 119 0.89 14.14 12.35
C LEU A 119 2.19 13.70 13.01
N ARG A 120 2.56 14.34 14.13
CA ARG A 120 3.73 13.95 14.95
C ARG A 120 3.60 12.60 15.63
N ARG A 121 2.37 12.10 15.83
CA ARG A 121 2.10 10.80 16.49
C ARG A 121 1.96 9.65 15.51
N LEU A 122 1.85 9.92 14.21
CA LEU A 122 1.84 8.88 13.19
C LEU A 122 3.27 8.34 13.04
N ASP A 123 3.49 7.07 13.37
CA ASP A 123 4.73 6.38 13.00
C ASP A 123 4.58 5.85 11.56
N PRO A 124 5.30 6.42 10.58
CA PRO A 124 5.19 5.99 9.19
C PRO A 124 5.87 4.64 8.93
N LYS A 125 6.64 4.08 9.88
CA LYS A 125 7.34 2.81 9.67
C LYS A 125 6.41 1.62 9.99
N PRO A 126 6.20 0.70 9.03
CA PRO A 126 5.49 -0.54 9.30
C PRO A 126 6.40 -1.49 10.08
N HIS A 127 6.46 -1.33 11.41
CA HIS A 127 7.34 -2.10 12.29
C HIS A 127 7.19 -3.62 12.13
N LYS A 128 5.95 -4.11 11.99
CA LYS A 128 5.69 -5.54 11.80
C LYS A 128 6.33 -6.06 10.51
N THR A 129 6.15 -5.33 9.40
CA THR A 129 6.74 -5.69 8.10
C THR A 129 8.26 -5.67 8.16
N ILE A 130 8.85 -4.64 8.79
CA ILE A 130 10.30 -4.54 8.95
C ILE A 130 10.84 -5.69 9.82
N ALA A 131 10.17 -6.03 10.93
CA ALA A 131 10.57 -7.12 11.81
C ALA A 131 10.52 -8.49 11.11
N THR A 132 9.47 -8.76 10.33
CA THR A 132 9.37 -10.00 9.55
C THR A 132 10.45 -10.08 8.47
N LEU A 133 10.76 -8.99 7.78
CA LEU A 133 11.86 -8.95 6.81
C LEU A 133 13.22 -9.20 7.49
N GLN A 134 13.46 -8.63 8.67
CA GLN A 134 14.68 -8.87 9.44
C GLN A 134 14.81 -10.33 9.88
N GLN A 135 13.73 -10.95 10.35
CA GLN A 135 13.71 -12.38 10.69
C GLN A 135 14.03 -13.25 9.48
N ASN A 136 13.43 -12.97 8.32
CA ASN A 136 13.69 -13.71 7.09
C ASN A 136 15.15 -13.59 6.64
N VAL A 137 15.73 -12.40 6.71
CA VAL A 137 17.15 -12.16 6.37
C VAL A 137 18.08 -12.89 7.33
N ASN A 138 17.79 -12.85 8.64
CA ASN A 138 18.59 -13.53 9.65
C ASN A 138 18.53 -15.06 9.50
N TRP A 139 17.35 -15.60 9.18
CA TRP A 139 17.18 -17.02 8.89
C TRP A 139 17.98 -17.44 7.65
N LEU A 140 17.93 -16.64 6.56
CA LEU A 140 18.74 -16.88 5.36
C LEU A 140 20.24 -16.88 5.65
N LYS A 141 20.73 -15.92 6.43
CA LYS A 141 22.15 -15.84 6.84
C LYS A 141 22.58 -17.04 7.67
N GLY A 142 21.72 -17.52 8.56
CA GLY A 142 21.99 -18.70 9.39
C GLY A 142 22.09 -20.00 8.60
N GLN A 143 21.40 -20.12 7.47
CA GLN A 143 21.53 -21.27 6.56
C GLN A 143 22.81 -21.24 5.73
N ILE A 144 23.25 -20.06 5.27
CA ILE A 144 24.44 -19.93 4.41
C ILE A 144 25.75 -20.06 5.22
N SER A 145 25.69 -19.73 6.52
CA SER A 145 26.85 -19.82 7.43
C SER A 145 27.05 -21.21 8.05
N ARG A 146 26.24 -22.22 7.68
CA ARG A 146 26.35 -23.60 8.16
C ARG A 146 26.97 -24.52 7.13
#